data_AF-A0A9E4FNH5-F1
#
_entry.id   AF-A0A9E4FNH5-F1
#
_cell.length_a   1.000
_cell.length_b   1.000
_cell.length_c   1.000
_cell.angle_alpha   90.00
_cell.angle_beta   90.00
_cell.angle_gamma   90.00
#
_symmetry.space_group_name_H-M   'P 1'
#
loop_
_entity.id
_entity.type
_entity.pdbx_description
1 polymer ?
#
loop_
_entity_poly.entity_id
_entity_poly.type
_entity_poly.pdbx_seq_one_letter_code
_entity_poly.pdbx_strand_id
1 'polypeptide(L)'
;MNRARQDRDTLINQAEAFERDIIPRARGEAARITQAAEAFKQERIANAEGEASRFLSILREYQKSKDVTRQRLYLEAMEDILGSVTKYVVSPDVEGSIILNSGSQIVPVPDLSVPGSVQPTTSGEVSEGGS
;
A
#
# COMPACT_ATOMS: atom_id res chain seq x y z
N MET A 1 60.27 -6.43 36.32
CA MET A 1 60.50 -7.36 35.19
C MET A 1 59.26 -8.18 34.80
N ASN A 2 58.34 -8.52 35.71
CA ASN A 2 57.21 -9.43 35.37
C ASN A 2 56.00 -8.77 34.66
N ARG A 3 55.67 -7.51 34.98
CA ARG A 3 54.50 -6.80 34.38
C ARG A 3 54.57 -6.73 32.84
N ALA A 4 55.70 -6.25 32.31
CA ALA A 4 55.86 -6.07 30.86
C ALA A 4 55.75 -7.37 30.03
N ARG A 5 56.04 -8.53 30.63
CA ARG A 5 55.86 -9.83 29.97
C ARG A 5 54.39 -10.25 29.96
N GLN A 6 53.71 -10.11 31.09
CA GLN A 6 52.29 -10.41 31.21
C GLN A 6 51.41 -9.51 30.31
N ASP A 7 51.76 -8.23 30.22
CA ASP A 7 51.08 -7.29 29.33
C ASP A 7 51.24 -7.70 27.86
N ARG A 8 52.46 -8.13 27.46
CA ARG A 8 52.74 -8.65 26.12
C ARG A 8 51.92 -9.90 25.82
N ASP A 9 51.91 -10.88 26.72
CA ASP A 9 51.20 -12.14 26.51
C ASP A 9 49.68 -11.90 26.42
N THR A 10 49.17 -10.94 27.19
CA THR A 10 47.76 -10.50 27.12
C THR A 10 47.43 -9.91 25.75
N LEU A 11 48.29 -9.02 25.23
CA LEU A 11 48.10 -8.39 23.92
C LEU A 11 48.13 -9.42 22.77
N ILE A 12 49.04 -10.39 22.84
CA ILE A 12 49.12 -11.46 21.83
C ILE A 12 47.85 -12.32 21.85
N ASN A 13 47.39 -12.74 23.03
CA ASN A 13 46.16 -13.53 23.15
C ASN A 13 44.92 -12.78 22.65
N GLN A 14 44.85 -11.47 22.89
CA GLN A 14 43.77 -10.64 22.37
C GLN A 14 43.81 -10.52 20.83
N ALA A 15 44.99 -10.36 20.26
CA ALA A 15 45.17 -10.32 18.81
C ALA A 15 44.77 -11.67 18.16
N GLU A 16 45.24 -12.79 18.71
CA GLU A 16 44.86 -14.12 18.23
C GLU A 16 43.35 -14.38 18.37
N ALA A 17 42.74 -13.96 19.48
CA ALA A 17 41.30 -14.06 19.68
C ALA A 17 40.52 -13.23 18.64
N PHE A 18 41.00 -12.02 18.35
CA PHE A 18 40.41 -11.16 17.33
C PHE A 18 40.51 -11.78 15.92
N GLU A 19 41.67 -12.32 15.55
CA GLU A 19 41.85 -13.01 14.27
C GLU A 19 40.94 -14.24 14.14
N ARG A 20 40.82 -15.02 15.21
CA ARG A 20 39.92 -16.19 15.28
C ARG A 20 38.45 -15.83 15.20
N ASP A 21 38.06 -14.61 15.52
CA ASP A 21 36.67 -14.14 15.47
C ASP A 21 36.33 -13.44 14.14
N ILE A 22 37.21 -12.58 13.61
CA ILE A 22 36.90 -11.74 12.45
C ILE A 22 36.80 -12.54 11.15
N ILE A 23 37.70 -13.51 10.92
CA ILE A 23 37.73 -14.28 9.67
C ILE A 23 36.47 -15.15 9.54
N PRO A 24 36.06 -15.96 10.54
CA PRO A 24 34.84 -16.75 10.45
C PRO A 24 33.57 -15.89 10.34
N ARG A 25 33.51 -14.76 11.06
CA ARG A 25 32.38 -13.85 11.00
C ARG A 25 32.22 -13.23 9.61
N ALA A 26 33.30 -12.73 9.02
CA ALA A 26 33.29 -12.19 7.66
C ALA A 26 32.87 -13.25 6.62
N ARG A 27 33.33 -14.50 6.77
CA ARG A 27 32.91 -15.62 5.92
C ARG A 27 31.42 -15.93 6.07
N GLY A 28 30.90 -15.93 7.30
CA GLY A 28 29.48 -16.14 7.58
C GLY A 28 28.61 -15.04 6.95
N GLU A 29 29.06 -13.79 7.04
CA GLU A 29 28.36 -12.66 6.40
C GLU A 29 28.37 -12.76 4.88
N ALA A 30 29.52 -13.06 4.28
CA ALA A 30 29.62 -13.27 2.83
C ALA A 30 28.72 -14.42 2.35
N ALA A 31 28.66 -15.52 3.10
CA ALA A 31 27.77 -16.63 2.82
C ALA A 31 26.29 -16.22 2.91
N ARG A 32 25.91 -15.46 3.94
CA ARG A 32 24.55 -14.93 4.10
C ARG A 32 24.14 -14.05 2.93
N ILE A 33 25.01 -13.11 2.53
CA ILE A 33 24.75 -12.22 1.39
C ILE A 33 24.57 -13.03 0.10
N THR A 34 25.44 -14.02 -0.14
CA THR A 34 25.37 -14.87 -1.32
C THR A 34 24.08 -15.70 -1.35
N GLN A 35 23.70 -16.29 -0.21
CA GLN A 35 22.46 -17.06 -0.08
C GLN A 35 21.22 -16.19 -0.28
N ALA A 36 21.20 -14.98 0.29
CA ALA A 36 20.10 -14.04 0.11
C ALA A 36 19.96 -13.61 -1.36
N ALA A 37 21.08 -13.37 -2.06
CA ALA A 37 21.09 -13.04 -3.47
C ALA A 37 20.58 -14.19 -4.34
N GLU A 38 21.00 -15.43 -4.06
CA GLU A 38 20.49 -16.60 -4.80
C GLU A 38 19.01 -16.83 -4.50
N ALA A 39 18.57 -16.71 -3.25
CA ALA A 39 17.16 -16.82 -2.89
C ALA A 39 16.30 -15.78 -3.62
N PHE A 40 16.71 -14.51 -3.62
CA PHE A 40 16.02 -13.45 -4.35
C PHE A 40 15.97 -13.70 -5.85
N LYS A 41 17.05 -14.20 -6.44
CA LYS A 41 17.09 -14.59 -7.86
C LYS A 41 16.08 -15.71 -8.13
N GLN A 42 16.04 -16.75 -7.31
CA GLN A 42 15.09 -17.85 -7.47
C GLN A 42 13.65 -17.39 -7.29
N GLU A 43 13.37 -16.57 -6.29
CA GLU A 43 12.06 -15.96 -6.07
C GLU A 43 11.61 -15.16 -7.30
N ARG A 44 12.49 -14.32 -7.85
CA ARG A 44 12.18 -13.55 -9.06
C ARG A 44 11.88 -14.42 -10.27
N ILE A 45 12.63 -15.50 -10.46
CA ILE A 45 12.39 -16.45 -11.57
C ILE A 45 11.04 -17.14 -11.37
N ALA A 46 10.79 -17.67 -10.17
CA ALA A 46 9.54 -18.38 -9.86
C ALA A 46 8.31 -17.47 -10.02
N ASN A 47 8.40 -16.21 -9.58
CA ASN A 47 7.32 -15.23 -9.77
C ASN A 47 7.08 -14.95 -11.26
N ALA A 48 8.14 -14.73 -12.04
CA ALA A 48 8.02 -14.48 -13.48
C ALA A 48 7.43 -15.69 -14.23
N GLU A 49 7.84 -16.92 -13.88
CA GLU A 49 7.30 -18.15 -14.45
C GLU A 49 5.82 -18.34 -14.08
N GLY A 50 5.46 -18.06 -12.83
CA GLY A 50 4.07 -18.10 -12.36
C GLY A 50 3.18 -17.10 -13.09
N GLU A 51 3.64 -15.86 -13.24
CA GLU A 51 2.95 -14.81 -13.99
C GLU A 51 2.79 -15.18 -15.48
N ALA A 52 3.85 -15.69 -16.11
CA ALA A 52 3.79 -16.14 -17.50
C ALA A 52 2.79 -17.30 -17.67
N SER A 53 2.80 -18.28 -16.76
CA SER A 53 1.86 -19.41 -16.77
C SER A 53 0.41 -18.95 -16.58
N ARG A 54 0.17 -18.01 -15.66
CA ARG A 54 -1.15 -17.38 -15.46
C ARG A 54 -1.60 -16.65 -16.72
N PHE A 55 -0.72 -15.86 -17.33
CA PHE A 55 -1.01 -15.13 -18.57
C PHE A 55 -1.40 -16.08 -19.71
N LEU A 56 -0.62 -17.13 -19.94
CA LEU A 56 -0.92 -18.13 -20.98
C LEU A 56 -2.25 -18.85 -20.72
N SER A 57 -2.58 -19.12 -19.46
CA SER A 57 -3.85 -19.73 -19.08
C SER A 57 -5.03 -18.81 -19.40
N ILE A 58 -4.92 -17.52 -19.05
CA ILE A 58 -5.94 -16.50 -19.39
C ILE A 58 -6.06 -16.34 -20.91
N LEU A 59 -4.94 -16.31 -21.63
CA LEU A 59 -4.92 -16.19 -23.08
C LEU A 59 -5.65 -17.35 -23.76
N ARG A 60 -5.46 -18.58 -23.27
CA ARG A 60 -6.15 -19.77 -23.79
C ARG A 60 -7.67 -19.64 -23.63
N GLU A 61 -8.14 -19.22 -22.45
CA GLU A 61 -9.57 -19.01 -22.21
C GLU A 61 -10.11 -17.83 -23.03
N TYR A 62 -9.35 -16.76 -23.16
CA TYR A 62 -9.70 -15.62 -24.00
C TYR A 62 -9.89 -16.02 -25.46
N GLN A 63 -8.99 -16.85 -26.00
CA GLN A 63 -9.11 -17.36 -27.38
C GLN A 63 -10.37 -18.21 -27.56
N LYS A 64 -10.81 -18.93 -26.52
CA LYS A 64 -12.01 -19.75 -26.52
C LYS A 64 -13.30 -18.93 -26.38
N SER A 65 -13.32 -17.92 -25.50
CA SER A 65 -14.48 -17.05 -25.26
C SER A 65 -14.05 -15.62 -24.89
N LYS A 66 -13.89 -14.78 -25.92
CA LYS A 66 -13.35 -13.43 -25.75
C LYS A 66 -14.23 -12.54 -24.86
N ASP A 67 -15.54 -12.53 -25.10
CA ASP A 67 -16.43 -11.59 -24.42
C ASP A 67 -16.62 -11.93 -22.94
N VAL A 68 -16.77 -13.21 -22.60
CA VAL A 68 -16.90 -13.67 -21.21
C VAL A 68 -15.60 -13.42 -20.44
N THR A 69 -14.43 -13.70 -21.02
CA THR A 69 -13.15 -13.48 -20.34
C THR A 69 -12.87 -12.00 -20.11
N ARG A 70 -13.19 -11.11 -21.07
CA ARG A 70 -13.06 -9.65 -20.85
C ARG A 70 -13.98 -9.16 -19.75
N GLN A 71 -15.24 -9.60 -19.77
CA GLN A 71 -16.22 -9.19 -18.76
C GLN A 71 -15.79 -9.64 -17.36
N ARG A 72 -15.29 -10.88 -17.21
CA ARG A 72 -14.74 -11.36 -15.94
C ARG A 72 -13.57 -10.50 -15.46
N LEU A 73 -12.55 -10.26 -16.31
CA LEU A 73 -11.39 -9.45 -15.95
C LEU A 73 -11.77 -8.03 -15.53
N TYR A 74 -12.76 -7.42 -16.20
CA TYR A 74 -13.27 -6.11 -15.83
C TYR A 74 -13.96 -6.13 -14.45
N LEU A 75 -14.82 -7.13 -14.20
CA LEU A 75 -15.50 -7.25 -12.92
C LEU A 75 -14.51 -7.50 -11.77
N GLU A 76 -13.52 -8.38 -11.96
CA GLU A 76 -12.45 -8.61 -10.98
C GLU A 76 -11.66 -7.33 -10.69
N ALA A 77 -11.23 -6.60 -11.73
CA ALA A 77 -10.51 -5.33 -11.54
C ALA A 77 -11.36 -4.27 -10.83
N MET A 78 -12.65 -4.19 -11.15
CA MET A 78 -13.58 -3.29 -10.48
C MET A 78 -13.88 -3.73 -9.05
N GLU A 79 -13.89 -5.02 -8.74
CA GLU A 79 -14.02 -5.52 -7.38
C GLU A 79 -12.84 -5.09 -6.52
N ASP A 80 -11.60 -5.26 -7.02
CA ASP A 80 -10.39 -4.84 -6.32
C ASP A 80 -10.36 -3.32 -6.08
N ILE A 81 -10.68 -2.53 -7.12
CA ILE A 81 -10.72 -1.07 -7.04
C ILE A 81 -11.83 -0.63 -6.08
N LEU A 82 -13.05 -1.12 -6.29
CA LEU A 82 -14.23 -0.68 -5.54
C LEU A 82 -14.31 -1.27 -4.13
N GLY A 83 -13.53 -2.30 -3.79
CA GLY A 83 -13.40 -2.82 -2.44
C GLY A 83 -12.64 -1.87 -1.52
N SER A 84 -11.72 -1.08 -2.08
CA SER A 84 -10.85 -0.16 -1.33
C SER A 84 -11.39 1.26 -1.18
N VAL A 85 -12.46 1.63 -1.90
CA VAL A 85 -13.01 2.98 -1.90
C VAL A 85 -14.26 3.11 -1.04
N THR A 86 -14.32 4.19 -0.26
CA THR A 86 -15.53 4.60 0.47
C THR A 86 -16.56 5.13 -0.52
N LYS A 87 -17.72 4.49 -0.60
CA LYS A 87 -18.78 4.85 -1.56
C LYS A 87 -19.73 5.84 -0.89
N TYR A 88 -20.06 6.93 -1.58
CA TYR A 88 -21.06 7.89 -1.13
C TYR A 88 -22.28 7.79 -2.05
N VAL A 89 -23.45 7.53 -1.47
CA VAL A 89 -24.73 7.52 -2.20
C VAL A 89 -25.54 8.71 -1.72
N VAL A 90 -25.81 9.64 -2.63
CA VAL A 90 -26.67 10.79 -2.39
C VAL A 90 -27.97 10.57 -3.15
N SER A 91 -29.07 10.37 -2.44
CA SER A 91 -30.40 10.36 -3.03
C SER A 91 -30.88 11.81 -3.17
N PRO A 92 -31.38 12.23 -4.34
CA PRO A 92 -31.85 13.61 -4.54
C PRO A 92 -33.01 13.99 -3.60
N ASP A 93 -33.71 13.00 -3.04
CA ASP A 93 -34.89 13.18 -2.19
C ASP A 93 -34.58 13.10 -0.68
N VAL A 94 -33.31 12.90 -0.30
CA VAL A 94 -32.89 12.76 1.10
C VAL A 94 -31.80 13.77 1.41
N GLU A 95 -32.08 14.68 2.33
CA GLU A 95 -31.19 15.73 2.84
C GLU A 95 -30.11 15.12 3.77
N GLY A 96 -29.36 14.14 3.26
CA GLY A 96 -28.35 13.38 4.00
C GLY A 96 -27.56 12.43 3.10
N SER A 97 -26.24 12.60 3.06
CA SER A 97 -25.33 11.74 2.30
C SER A 97 -25.12 10.40 3.02
N ILE A 98 -25.38 9.28 2.35
CA ILE A 98 -25.16 7.93 2.91
C ILE A 98 -23.75 7.46 2.55
N ILE A 99 -22.93 7.18 3.56
CA ILE A 99 -21.61 6.57 3.39
C ILE A 99 -21.75 5.04 3.45
N LEU A 100 -21.43 4.36 2.36
CA LEU A 100 -21.31 2.91 2.28
C LEU A 100 -19.81 2.54 2.32
N ASN A 101 -19.31 2.26 3.51
CA ASN A 101 -18.04 1.56 3.69
C ASN A 101 -18.33 0.05 3.69
N SER A 102 -17.45 -0.75 3.07
CA SER A 102 -17.57 -2.21 2.91
C SER A 102 -17.56 -3.01 4.23
N GLY A 103 -17.69 -2.34 5.39
CA GLY A 103 -17.94 -2.89 6.71
C GLY A 103 -19.06 -2.13 7.44
N SER A 104 -20.31 -2.37 7.04
CA SER A 104 -21.57 -2.22 7.80
C SER A 104 -21.69 -1.14 8.89
N GLN A 105 -21.22 0.09 8.67
CA GLN A 105 -21.68 1.24 9.47
C GLN A 105 -21.99 2.42 8.55
N ILE A 106 -23.27 2.76 8.49
CA ILE A 106 -23.76 4.02 7.94
C ILE A 106 -23.35 5.08 8.96
N VAL A 107 -22.36 5.91 8.62
CA VAL A 107 -21.96 7.05 9.43
C VAL A 107 -22.71 8.27 8.91
N PRO A 108 -23.64 8.87 9.67
CA PRO A 108 -24.26 10.13 9.28
C PRO A 108 -23.21 11.23 9.26
N VAL A 109 -23.14 11.97 8.15
CA VAL A 109 -22.23 13.11 8.00
C VAL A 109 -22.77 14.27 8.85
N PRO A 110 -21.96 14.92 9.71
CA PRO A 110 -22.41 16.10 10.45
C PRO A 110 -22.75 17.23 9.46
N ASP A 111 -23.89 17.89 9.70
CA ASP A 111 -24.32 19.07 8.95
C ASP A 111 -23.26 20.17 9.06
N LEU A 112 -22.58 20.45 7.94
CA LEU A 112 -21.73 21.62 7.81
C LEU A 112 -22.59 22.80 7.34
N SER A 113 -23.47 23.27 8.23
CA SER A 113 -24.12 24.56 8.05
C SER A 113 -23.03 25.64 8.08
N VAL A 114 -22.63 26.08 6.89
CA VAL A 114 -21.64 27.14 6.67
C VAL A 114 -22.12 28.40 7.40
N PRO A 115 -21.45 28.86 8.48
CA PRO A 115 -21.92 30.04 9.19
C PRO A 115 -21.50 31.28 8.40
N GLY A 116 -22.47 31.95 7.78
CA GLY A 116 -22.31 33.32 7.30
C GLY A 116 -22.47 33.48 5.79
N SER A 117 -23.70 33.38 5.29
CA SER A 117 -24.13 34.23 4.18
C SER A 117 -24.82 35.45 4.77
N VAL A 118 -24.06 36.53 4.96
CA VAL A 118 -24.63 37.85 5.27
C VAL A 118 -25.45 38.28 4.05
N GLN A 119 -26.78 38.37 4.18
CA GLN A 119 -27.62 38.93 3.13
C GLN A 119 -27.27 40.42 2.96
N PRO A 120 -27.03 40.93 1.73
CA PRO A 120 -26.92 42.36 1.53
C PRO A 120 -28.31 42.98 1.65
N THR A 121 -28.47 43.85 2.64
CA THR A 121 -29.62 44.73 2.77
C THR A 121 -29.54 45.80 1.67
N THR A 122 -30.53 45.87 0.78
CA THR A 122 -30.74 47.07 -0.04
C THR A 122 -32.18 47.52 0.10
N SER A 123 -32.34 48.62 0.83
CA SER A 123 -33.55 49.42 1.03
C SER A 123 -33.66 50.49 -0.07
N GLY A 124 -34.90 50.74 -0.53
CA GLY A 124 -35.33 51.90 -1.35
C GLY A 124 -35.18 51.70 -2.87
N GLU A 125 -36.12 52.05 -3.75
CA GLU A 125 -37.21 53.04 -3.63
C GLU A 125 -38.22 52.94 -4.82
N VAL A 126 -39.50 53.21 -4.50
CA VAL A 126 -40.63 53.84 -5.26
C VAL A 126 -41.23 53.34 -6.60
N SER A 127 -42.53 52.99 -6.51
CA SER A 127 -43.74 53.73 -6.99
C SER A 127 -44.55 53.30 -8.25
N GLU A 128 -45.87 53.55 -8.10
CA GLU A 128 -47.04 53.50 -9.00
C GLU A 128 -47.63 52.10 -9.30
N GLY A 129 -48.94 51.82 -9.18
CA GLY A 129 -50.15 52.60 -8.90
C GLY A 129 -51.40 51.84 -9.44
N GLY A 130 -52.57 51.99 -8.79
CA GLY A 130 -53.92 51.64 -9.31
C GLY A 130 -54.37 50.18 -9.10
N SER A 131 -55.55 49.85 -8.58
CA SER A 131 -56.81 50.60 -8.32
C SER A 131 -57.47 50.14 -7.02
#